data_AF-A0AAQ4EBJ1-F1
#
_entry.id   AF-A0AAQ4EBJ1-F1
#
_cell.length_a   1.000
_cell.length_b   1.000
_cell.length_c   1.000
_cell.angle_alpha   90.00
_cell.angle_beta   90.00
_cell.angle_gamma   90.00
#
_symmetry.space_group_name_H-M   'P 1'
#
loop_
_entity.id
_entity.type
_entity.pdbx_description
1 polymer ?
#
loop_
_entity_poly.entity_id
_entity_poly.type
_entity_poly.pdbx_seq_one_letter_code
_entity_poly.pdbx_strand_id
1 'polypeptide(L)'
;MAPSQVLMYCPEWLGCDVVRIVRGVGQSPCCAYPAEMLRNLCLHISMVFGFEISPKHQSFELSKLSTWFQELLKRVEASTSDLVIVLDDLDRLRGPAHHQAATLGWLPWNLPLNVHLVCSVAQEADAVLGLLRSRIPAGDSYVLIPPLADAASMLQSHLKVRAHTPYTRTSALKTSSRDLTLKATAVAYERRQRLTKH
;
A
#
# COMPACT_ATOMS: atom_id res chain seq x y z
N MET A 1 0.98 -10.60 7.41
CA MET A 1 2.22 -10.34 6.66
C MET A 1 2.37 -8.84 6.55
N ALA A 2 3.50 -8.29 6.98
CA ALA A 2 3.72 -6.84 6.93
C ALA A 2 3.89 -6.33 5.48
N PRO A 3 3.53 -5.06 5.19
CA PRO A 3 3.76 -4.45 3.88
C PRO A 3 5.20 -4.59 3.36
N SER A 4 6.19 -4.56 4.26
CA SER A 4 7.61 -4.78 3.96
C SER A 4 7.90 -6.21 3.50
N GLN A 5 7.23 -7.21 4.06
CA GLN A 5 7.36 -8.61 3.65
C GLN A 5 6.73 -8.84 2.28
N VAL A 6 5.58 -8.22 2.01
CA VAL A 6 4.95 -8.26 0.68
C VAL A 6 5.91 -7.74 -0.38
N LEU A 7 6.55 -6.59 -0.13
CA LEU A 7 7.51 -6.01 -1.05
C LEU A 7 8.73 -6.91 -1.32
N MET A 8 9.19 -7.61 -0.28
CA MET A 8 10.36 -8.47 -0.32
C MET A 8 10.09 -9.75 -1.11
N TYR A 9 8.94 -10.39 -0.87
CA TYR A 9 8.66 -11.75 -1.35
C TYR A 9 7.71 -11.79 -2.56
N CYS A 10 7.08 -10.69 -2.97
CA CYS A 10 6.16 -10.72 -4.11
C CYS A 10 6.79 -11.21 -5.43
N PRO A 11 8.09 -11.02 -5.74
CA PRO A 11 8.69 -11.63 -6.94
C PRO A 11 8.72 -13.17 -6.87
N GLU A 12 8.82 -13.75 -5.68
CA GLU A 12 8.78 -15.21 -5.52
C GLU A 12 7.37 -15.76 -5.77
N TRP A 13 6.32 -14.97 -5.49
CA TRP A 13 4.92 -15.39 -5.67
C TRP A 13 4.38 -15.13 -7.07
N LEU A 14 4.80 -14.04 -7.70
CA LEU A 14 4.26 -13.56 -8.99
C LEU A 14 5.21 -13.82 -10.16
N GLY A 15 6.50 -14.04 -9.90
CA GLY A 15 7.52 -14.29 -10.92
C GLY A 15 8.53 -13.17 -11.07
N CYS A 16 9.35 -13.23 -12.13
CA CYS A 16 10.55 -12.37 -12.24
C CYS A 16 10.27 -10.93 -12.68
N ASP A 17 9.11 -10.63 -13.29
CA ASP A 17 8.80 -9.30 -13.85
C ASP A 17 7.67 -8.61 -13.07
N VAL A 18 8.04 -8.05 -11.90
CA VAL A 18 7.11 -7.40 -10.97
C VAL A 18 7.54 -5.97 -10.69
N VAL A 19 6.72 -5.03 -11.13
CA VAL A 19 6.82 -3.61 -10.77
C VAL A 19 6.18 -3.41 -9.40
N ARG A 20 6.92 -2.75 -8.49
CA ARG A 20 6.49 -2.52 -7.11
C ARG A 20 6.44 -1.02 -6.82
N ILE A 21 5.29 -0.52 -6.41
CA ILE A 21 5.11 0.88 -6.03
C ILE A 21 4.62 0.94 -4.58
N VAL A 22 5.41 1.56 -3.71
CA VAL A 22 5.07 1.74 -2.29
C VAL A 22 4.78 3.21 -2.00
N ARG A 23 3.75 3.46 -1.19
CA ARG A 23 3.40 4.79 -0.67
C ARG A 23 3.08 4.71 0.82
N GLY A 24 3.82 5.46 1.63
CA GLY A 24 3.48 5.72 3.02
C GLY A 24 2.49 6.87 3.11
N VAL A 25 1.24 6.56 3.43
CA VAL A 25 0.14 7.51 3.48
C VAL A 25 0.29 8.41 4.71
N GLY A 26 0.07 9.72 4.54
CA GLY A 26 0.14 10.71 5.61
C GLY A 26 1.56 11.02 6.12
N GLN A 27 2.60 10.34 5.61
CA GLN A 27 4.01 10.58 6.01
C GLN A 27 4.60 11.85 5.39
N SER A 28 3.97 12.38 4.34
CA SER A 28 4.36 13.63 3.68
C SER A 28 3.12 14.36 3.14
N PRO A 29 3.18 15.69 2.92
CA PRO A 29 2.04 16.44 2.37
C PRO A 29 1.53 15.90 1.03
N CYS A 30 2.43 15.40 0.17
CA CYS A 30 2.08 14.84 -1.13
C CYS A 30 1.38 13.47 -1.06
N CYS A 31 1.36 12.83 0.11
CA CYS A 31 0.70 11.55 0.38
C CYS A 31 -0.37 11.66 1.48
N ALA A 32 -0.70 12.88 1.93
CA ALA A 32 -1.68 13.12 2.99
C ALA A 32 -3.10 13.28 2.45
N TYR A 33 -3.25 13.76 1.21
CA TYR A 33 -4.54 14.03 0.59
C TYR A 33 -4.78 13.11 -0.61
N PRO A 34 -6.00 12.59 -0.81
CA PRO A 34 -6.29 11.61 -1.86
C PRO A 34 -5.91 12.09 -3.27
N ALA A 35 -6.20 13.34 -3.64
CA ALA A 35 -5.95 13.85 -4.98
C ALA A 35 -4.44 13.93 -5.27
N GLU A 36 -3.67 14.52 -4.37
CA GLU A 36 -2.23 14.66 -4.48
C GLU A 36 -1.55 13.29 -4.51
N MET A 37 -1.95 12.37 -3.62
CA MET A 37 -1.42 11.02 -3.58
C MET A 37 -1.70 10.27 -4.89
N LEU A 38 -2.96 10.31 -5.35
CA LEU A 38 -3.39 9.60 -6.55
C LEU A 38 -2.70 10.15 -7.80
N ARG A 39 -2.53 11.47 -7.90
CA ARG A 39 -1.75 12.11 -8.96
C ARG A 39 -0.31 11.59 -8.98
N ASN A 40 0.36 11.55 -7.82
CA ASN A 40 1.72 11.02 -7.71
C ASN A 40 1.81 9.52 -8.01
N LEU A 41 0.76 8.76 -7.71
CA LEU A 41 0.68 7.35 -8.05
C LEU A 41 0.53 7.15 -9.56
N CYS A 42 -0.39 7.86 -10.21
CA CYS A 42 -0.60 7.81 -11.65
C CYS A 42 0.67 8.20 -12.41
N LEU A 43 1.34 9.28 -12.02
CA LEU A 43 2.61 9.71 -12.61
C LEU A 43 3.69 8.63 -12.48
N HIS A 44 3.79 7.99 -11.32
CA HIS A 44 4.79 6.94 -11.09
C HIS A 44 4.52 5.69 -11.94
N ILE A 45 3.25 5.27 -12.05
CA ILE A 45 2.86 4.16 -12.92
C ILE A 45 3.19 4.50 -14.37
N SER A 46 2.79 5.69 -14.85
CA SER A 46 3.11 6.12 -16.21
C SER A 46 4.61 6.11 -16.50
N MET A 47 5.43 6.58 -15.55
CA MET A 47 6.87 6.61 -15.70
C MET A 47 7.50 5.21 -15.79
N VAL A 48 7.09 4.29 -14.92
CA VAL A 48 7.68 2.94 -14.86
C VAL A 48 7.25 2.07 -16.04
N PHE A 49 6.00 2.21 -16.51
CA PHE A 49 5.48 1.47 -17.67
C PHE A 49 5.68 2.19 -19.01
N GLY A 50 6.29 3.37 -19.01
CA GLY A 50 6.52 4.17 -20.24
C GLY A 50 5.24 4.69 -20.90
N PHE A 51 4.15 4.87 -20.15
CA PHE A 51 2.91 5.43 -20.69
C PHE A 51 3.01 6.94 -20.88
N GLU A 52 2.41 7.44 -21.96
CA GLU A 52 2.38 8.87 -22.26
C GLU A 52 1.63 9.69 -21.20
N ILE A 53 2.27 10.79 -20.78
CA ILE A 53 1.68 11.78 -19.87
C ILE A 53 1.32 13.03 -20.70
N SER A 54 0.02 13.28 -20.85
CA SER A 54 -0.52 14.43 -21.59
C SER A 54 -0.94 15.55 -20.62
N PRO A 55 -1.05 16.82 -21.06
CA PRO A 55 -1.53 17.93 -20.23
C PRO A 55 -2.87 17.67 -19.53
N LYS A 56 -3.75 16.86 -20.14
CA LYS A 56 -5.03 16.44 -19.52
C LYS A 56 -4.86 15.68 -18.20
N HIS A 57 -3.69 15.07 -17.98
CA HIS A 57 -3.35 14.33 -16.75
C HIS A 57 -2.81 15.24 -15.62
N GLN A 58 -2.70 16.55 -15.86
CA GLN A 58 -2.22 17.52 -14.85
C GLN A 58 -3.34 18.04 -13.94
N SER A 59 -4.51 17.38 -13.93
CA SER A 59 -5.63 17.76 -13.07
C SER A 59 -5.31 17.56 -11.58
N PHE A 60 -5.96 18.36 -10.74
CA PHE A 60 -5.98 18.22 -9.28
C PHE A 60 -7.34 17.73 -8.76
N GLU A 61 -8.30 17.47 -9.65
CA GLU A 61 -9.62 16.96 -9.27
C GLU A 61 -9.56 15.45 -9.05
N LEU A 62 -10.00 15.01 -7.87
CA LEU A 62 -9.96 13.59 -7.48
C LEU A 62 -10.72 12.68 -8.46
N SER A 63 -11.85 13.14 -9.00
CA SER A 63 -12.65 12.38 -9.98
C SER A 63 -11.88 12.13 -11.28
N LYS A 64 -11.25 13.17 -11.85
CA LYS A 64 -10.41 13.06 -13.05
C LYS A 64 -9.19 12.17 -12.82
N LEU A 65 -8.56 12.31 -11.65
CA LEU A 65 -7.42 11.48 -11.26
C LEU A 65 -7.82 10.02 -11.05
N SER A 66 -9.00 9.76 -10.49
CA SER A 66 -9.58 8.42 -10.36
C SER A 66 -9.81 7.79 -11.73
N THR A 67 -10.40 8.52 -12.68
CA THR A 67 -10.56 8.02 -14.05
C THR A 67 -9.21 7.71 -14.70
N TRP A 68 -8.24 8.62 -14.58
CA TRP A 68 -6.90 8.39 -15.12
C TRP A 68 -6.23 7.17 -14.48
N PHE A 69 -6.37 6.98 -13.17
CA PHE A 69 -5.85 5.81 -12.48
C PHE A 69 -6.45 4.51 -13.05
N GLN A 70 -7.77 4.45 -13.21
CA GLN A 70 -8.45 3.29 -13.80
C GLN A 70 -7.98 3.02 -15.24
N GLU A 71 -7.79 4.07 -16.05
CA GLU A 71 -7.23 3.94 -17.41
C GLU A 71 -5.81 3.38 -17.39
N LEU A 72 -4.97 3.79 -16.45
CA LEU A 72 -3.61 3.25 -16.29
C LEU A 72 -3.64 1.78 -15.91
N LEU A 73 -4.50 1.38 -14.96
CA LEU A 73 -4.62 -0.03 -14.58
C LEU A 73 -5.03 -0.91 -15.77
N LYS A 74 -5.96 -0.45 -16.61
CA LYS A 74 -6.32 -1.14 -17.86
C LYS A 74 -5.17 -1.23 -18.87
N ARG A 75 -4.27 -0.25 -18.90
CA ARG A 75 -3.07 -0.31 -19.75
C ARG A 75 -2.04 -1.29 -19.19
N VAL A 76 -1.90 -1.34 -17.87
CA VAL A 76 -1.06 -2.35 -17.20
C VAL A 76 -1.56 -3.75 -17.50
N GLU A 77 -2.87 -3.97 -17.59
CA GLU A 77 -3.47 -5.26 -17.99
C GLU A 77 -2.95 -5.78 -19.34
N ALA A 78 -2.64 -4.89 -20.28
CA ALA A 78 -2.06 -5.24 -21.57
C ALA A 78 -0.54 -5.48 -21.52
N SER A 79 0.11 -5.22 -20.38
CA SER A 79 1.54 -5.46 -20.15
C SER A 79 1.80 -6.88 -19.65
N THR A 80 3.02 -7.38 -19.85
CA THR A 80 3.45 -8.69 -19.34
C THR A 80 3.85 -8.68 -17.87
N SER A 81 4.16 -7.50 -17.31
CA SER A 81 4.63 -7.33 -15.95
C SER A 81 3.46 -7.25 -14.97
N ASP A 82 3.64 -7.81 -13.78
CA ASP A 82 2.74 -7.61 -12.65
C ASP A 82 3.01 -6.26 -11.98
N LEU A 83 1.95 -5.58 -11.54
CA LEU A 83 2.03 -4.36 -10.75
C LEU A 83 1.53 -4.63 -9.33
N VAL A 84 2.41 -4.45 -8.34
CA VAL A 84 2.06 -4.48 -6.92
C VAL A 84 2.10 -3.07 -6.37
N ILE A 85 0.95 -2.56 -5.92
CA ILE A 85 0.83 -1.27 -5.25
C ILE A 85 0.63 -1.52 -3.75
N VAL A 86 1.50 -0.94 -2.94
CA VAL A 86 1.43 -1.01 -1.48
C VAL A 86 1.12 0.37 -0.92
N LEU A 87 -0.01 0.49 -0.23
CA LEU A 87 -0.43 1.70 0.49
C LEU A 87 -0.32 1.42 2.00
N ASP A 88 0.70 1.98 2.63
CA ASP A 88 0.94 1.82 4.07
C ASP A 88 0.25 2.94 4.85
N ASP A 89 -0.46 2.60 5.92
CA ASP A 89 -1.27 3.48 6.78
C ASP A 89 -2.41 4.21 6.06
N LEU A 90 -3.20 3.47 5.27
CA LEU A 90 -4.27 4.05 4.44
C LEU A 90 -5.29 4.88 5.24
N ASP A 91 -5.52 4.55 6.51
CA ASP A 91 -6.36 5.32 7.44
C ASP A 91 -5.85 6.75 7.73
N ARG A 92 -4.58 7.05 7.42
CA ARG A 92 -4.01 8.38 7.58
C ARG A 92 -4.35 9.35 6.43
N LEU A 93 -5.12 8.92 5.44
CA LEU A 93 -5.64 9.83 4.40
C LEU A 93 -6.51 10.91 5.03
N ARG A 94 -6.17 12.16 4.75
CA ARG A 94 -6.96 13.32 5.16
C ARG A 94 -8.15 13.47 4.23
N GLY A 95 -9.30 13.75 4.83
CA GLY A 95 -10.52 14.02 4.10
C GLY A 95 -11.49 14.90 4.88
N PRO A 96 -12.71 15.07 4.36
CA PRO A 96 -13.76 15.79 5.07
C PRO A 96 -14.00 15.16 6.45
N ALA A 97 -14.02 15.99 7.51
CA ALA A 97 -13.97 15.57 8.91
C ALA A 97 -15.03 14.52 9.32
N HIS A 98 -16.13 14.42 8.58
CA HIS A 98 -17.26 13.55 8.92
C HIS A 98 -17.37 12.28 8.08
N HIS A 99 -16.49 12.07 7.09
CA HIS A 99 -16.63 10.96 6.13
C HIS A 99 -15.27 10.36 5.76
N GLN A 100 -14.53 9.81 6.73
CA GLN A 100 -13.24 9.16 6.48
C GLN A 100 -13.36 8.03 5.44
N ALA A 101 -14.43 7.23 5.47
CA ALA A 101 -14.67 6.20 4.46
C ALA A 101 -14.85 6.78 3.03
N ALA A 102 -15.43 7.98 2.89
CA ALA A 102 -15.60 8.62 1.59
C ALA A 102 -14.26 9.02 0.95
N THR A 103 -13.17 9.09 1.73
CA THR A 103 -11.82 9.34 1.20
C THR A 103 -11.31 8.21 0.31
N LEU A 104 -11.91 7.02 0.39
CA LEU A 104 -11.57 5.86 -0.44
C LEU A 104 -12.43 5.73 -1.71
N GLY A 105 -13.24 6.74 -2.04
CA GLY A 105 -14.10 6.73 -3.23
C GLY A 105 -13.33 6.58 -4.57
N TRP A 106 -12.03 6.89 -4.59
CA TRP A 106 -11.15 6.73 -5.75
C TRP A 106 -10.55 5.32 -5.87
N LEU A 107 -10.62 4.51 -4.80
CA LEU A 107 -9.95 3.21 -4.75
C LEU A 107 -10.59 2.25 -5.77
N PRO A 108 -9.78 1.53 -6.58
CA PRO A 108 -10.28 0.51 -7.48
C PRO A 108 -10.79 -0.69 -6.67
N TRP A 109 -12.06 -1.03 -6.87
CA TRP A 109 -12.66 -2.23 -6.27
C TRP A 109 -12.63 -3.44 -7.21
N ASN A 110 -12.35 -3.20 -8.49
CA ASN A 110 -12.11 -4.23 -9.49
C ASN A 110 -10.71 -3.98 -10.06
N LEU A 111 -9.84 -4.97 -9.96
CA LEU A 111 -8.45 -4.89 -10.42
C LEU A 111 -8.24 -5.87 -11.59
N PRO A 112 -7.44 -5.49 -12.60
CA PRO A 112 -6.92 -6.45 -13.57
C PRO A 112 -6.13 -7.58 -12.89
N LEU A 113 -6.03 -8.74 -13.56
CA LEU A 113 -5.40 -9.94 -12.98
C LEU A 113 -3.92 -9.76 -12.62
N ASN A 114 -3.21 -8.88 -13.32
CA ASN A 114 -1.80 -8.58 -13.08
C ASN A 114 -1.60 -7.30 -12.23
N VAL A 115 -2.65 -6.82 -11.57
CA VAL A 115 -2.58 -5.68 -10.66
C VAL A 115 -3.01 -6.10 -9.26
N HIS A 116 -2.12 -5.92 -8.30
CA HIS A 116 -2.31 -6.32 -6.91
C HIS A 116 -2.24 -5.08 -6.03
N LEU A 117 -3.25 -4.88 -5.19
CA LEU A 117 -3.30 -3.77 -4.24
C LEU A 117 -3.25 -4.30 -2.82
N VAL A 118 -2.27 -3.82 -2.07
CA VAL A 118 -2.08 -4.17 -0.66
C VAL A 118 -2.15 -2.90 0.17
N CYS A 119 -3.04 -2.90 1.15
CA CYS A 119 -3.25 -1.77 2.04
C CYS A 119 -2.99 -2.21 3.48
N SER A 120 -2.25 -1.41 4.26
CA SER A 120 -2.23 -1.55 5.71
C SER A 120 -3.10 -0.47 6.34
N VAL A 121 -3.74 -0.82 7.45
CA VAL A 121 -4.69 0.04 8.15
C VAL A 121 -4.54 -0.21 9.65
N ALA A 122 -4.57 0.83 10.47
CA ALA A 122 -4.66 0.68 11.92
C ALA A 122 -5.93 -0.10 12.32
N GLN A 123 -5.81 -0.99 13.31
CA GLN A 123 -6.93 -1.81 13.78
C GLN A 123 -8.07 -0.96 14.34
N GLU A 124 -7.75 0.21 14.89
CA GLU A 124 -8.69 1.14 15.50
C GLU A 124 -9.41 2.02 14.46
N ALA A 125 -9.03 1.95 13.17
CA ALA A 125 -9.64 2.71 12.10
C ALA A 125 -10.90 2.01 11.54
N ASP A 126 -11.91 1.85 12.39
CA ASP A 126 -13.13 1.08 12.11
C ASP A 126 -13.87 1.53 10.84
N ALA A 127 -13.90 2.83 10.54
CA ALA A 127 -14.59 3.34 9.36
C ALA A 127 -13.93 2.86 8.04
N VAL A 128 -12.60 2.88 8.00
CA VAL A 128 -11.81 2.47 6.83
C VAL A 128 -11.82 0.95 6.70
N LEU A 129 -11.60 0.24 7.81
CA LEU A 129 -11.66 -1.23 7.84
C LEU A 129 -13.05 -1.75 7.50
N GLY A 130 -14.11 -1.13 8.03
CA GLY A 130 -15.49 -1.50 7.73
C GLY A 130 -15.81 -1.34 6.25
N LEU A 131 -15.38 -0.24 5.63
CA LEU A 131 -15.55 -0.04 4.18
C LEU A 131 -14.80 -1.11 3.39
N LEU A 132 -13.51 -1.36 3.68
CA LEU A 132 -12.74 -2.39 2.99
C LEU A 132 -13.44 -3.76 3.12
N ARG A 133 -13.84 -4.15 4.33
CA ARG A 133 -14.53 -5.42 4.60
C ARG A 133 -15.85 -5.54 3.85
N SER A 134 -16.57 -4.43 3.66
CA SER A 134 -17.81 -4.43 2.88
C SER A 134 -17.62 -4.61 1.37
N ARG A 135 -16.42 -4.27 0.86
CA ARG A 135 -16.13 -4.24 -0.59
C ARG A 135 -15.24 -5.38 -1.07
N ILE A 136 -14.47 -6.00 -0.19
CA ILE A 136 -13.55 -7.09 -0.52
C ILE A 136 -14.13 -8.40 0.06
N PRO A 137 -14.79 -9.23 -0.76
CA PRO A 137 -15.63 -10.34 -0.29
C PRO A 137 -14.87 -11.62 0.14
N ALA A 138 -13.54 -11.65 0.13
CA ALA A 138 -12.77 -12.86 0.42
C ALA A 138 -12.25 -12.88 1.88
N GLY A 139 -12.53 -13.98 2.60
CA GLY A 139 -12.06 -14.20 3.98
C GLY A 139 -10.53 -14.24 4.10
N ASP A 140 -9.83 -14.65 3.04
CA ASP A 140 -8.37 -14.74 3.00
C ASP A 140 -7.68 -13.42 2.61
N SER A 141 -8.45 -12.37 2.30
CA SER A 141 -7.94 -11.05 1.93
C SER A 141 -7.52 -10.20 3.14
N TYR A 142 -7.70 -10.66 4.36
CA TYR A 142 -7.37 -9.89 5.56
C TYR A 142 -6.37 -10.65 6.42
N VAL A 143 -5.25 -9.99 6.74
CA VAL A 143 -4.25 -10.52 7.65
C VAL A 143 -4.05 -9.55 8.79
N LEU A 144 -4.43 -9.97 9.99
CA LEU A 144 -4.09 -9.26 11.22
C LEU A 144 -2.60 -9.46 11.52
N ILE A 145 -1.88 -8.37 11.75
CA ILE A 145 -0.50 -8.42 12.21
C ILE A 145 -0.53 -8.27 13.73
N PRO A 146 -0.23 -9.33 14.50
CA PRO A 146 -0.19 -9.24 15.94
C PRO A 146 0.92 -8.27 16.39
N PRO A 147 0.76 -7.66 17.57
CA PRO A 147 1.78 -6.78 18.11
C PRO A 147 3.03 -7.61 18.40
N LEU A 148 4.19 -6.98 18.25
CA LEU A 148 5.46 -7.69 18.39
C LEU A 148 5.67 -8.07 19.87
N ALA A 149 5.52 -9.35 20.19
CA ALA A 149 5.58 -9.85 21.57
C ALA A 149 6.94 -9.61 22.25
N ASP A 150 8.02 -9.57 21.47
CA ASP A 150 9.37 -9.35 21.98
C ASP A 150 10.19 -8.40 21.08
N ALA A 151 9.68 -7.17 20.96
CA ALA A 151 10.40 -6.09 20.27
C ALA A 151 11.78 -5.82 20.88
N ALA A 152 11.92 -6.02 22.19
CA ALA A 152 13.13 -5.72 22.93
C ALA A 152 14.27 -6.67 22.54
N SER A 153 14.05 -7.99 22.47
CA SER A 153 15.11 -8.92 22.08
C SER A 153 15.51 -8.75 20.61
N MET A 154 14.56 -8.43 19.73
CA MET A 154 14.83 -8.15 18.32
C MET A 154 15.67 -6.87 18.15
N LEU A 155 15.34 -5.80 18.86
CA LEU A 155 16.17 -4.59 18.86
C LEU A 155 17.55 -4.87 19.46
N GLN A 156 17.63 -5.64 20.54
CA GLN A 156 18.90 -5.98 21.18
C GLN A 156 19.80 -6.85 20.29
N SER A 157 19.26 -7.78 19.51
CA SER A 157 20.05 -8.61 18.59
C SER A 157 20.64 -7.77 17.44
N HIS A 158 19.86 -6.86 16.85
CA HIS A 158 20.34 -5.95 15.80
C HIS A 158 21.30 -4.87 16.31
N LEU A 159 21.12 -4.40 17.54
CA LEU A 159 22.02 -3.42 18.16
C LEU A 159 23.35 -4.04 18.62
N LYS A 160 23.37 -5.33 19.02
CA LYS A 160 24.63 -6.04 19.32
C LYS A 160 25.54 -6.14 18.12
N VAL A 161 24.98 -6.31 16.91
CA VAL A 161 25.73 -6.31 15.65
C VAL A 161 26.32 -4.91 15.33
N ARG A 162 25.68 -3.83 15.80
CA ARG A 162 26.07 -2.43 15.54
C ARG A 162 26.86 -1.74 16.66
N ALA A 163 27.15 -2.43 17.77
CA ALA A 163 27.85 -1.86 18.93
C ALA A 163 29.35 -1.54 18.70
N HIS A 164 29.84 -1.51 17.45
CA HIS A 164 31.20 -1.10 17.10
C HIS A 164 31.32 0.39 16.72
N THR A 165 30.24 1.17 16.79
CA THR A 165 30.30 2.64 16.58
C THR A 165 29.75 3.41 17.78
N PRO A 166 30.57 4.26 18.43
CA PRO A 166 30.20 4.97 19.64
C PRO A 166 29.39 6.23 19.32
N TYR A 167 28.08 6.10 19.13
CA TYR A 167 27.20 7.27 19.19
C TYR A 167 25.85 6.95 19.84
N THR A 168 25.72 7.44 21.08
CA THR A 168 24.52 7.87 21.81
C THR A 168 23.31 6.92 21.87
N ARG A 169 23.21 6.20 23.00
CA ARG A 169 22.27 5.10 23.29
C ARG A 169 20.92 5.52 23.89
N THR A 170 20.62 6.81 24.06
CA THR A 170 19.57 7.25 25.01
C THR A 170 18.36 7.98 24.43
N SER A 171 18.33 8.33 23.13
CA SER A 171 17.18 9.05 22.54
C SER A 171 16.22 8.17 21.69
N ALA A 172 16.64 6.98 21.26
CA ALA A 172 15.83 6.12 20.38
C ALA A 172 14.70 5.35 21.08
N LEU A 173 14.73 5.21 22.41
CA LEU A 173 13.76 4.42 23.17
C LEU A 173 12.42 5.14 23.37
N LYS A 174 12.39 6.48 23.29
CA LYS A 174 11.17 7.27 23.58
C LYS A 174 10.28 7.52 22.36
N THR A 175 10.83 7.42 21.16
CA THR A 175 10.08 7.56 19.90
C THR A 175 9.49 6.25 19.41
N SER A 176 10.05 5.10 19.81
CA SER A 176 9.64 3.78 19.30
C SER A 176 8.40 3.17 19.98
N SER A 177 7.94 3.74 21.11
CA SER A 177 6.85 3.14 21.90
C SER A 177 5.43 3.46 21.38
N ARG A 178 5.29 4.38 20.42
CA ARG A 178 3.97 4.80 19.88
C ARG A 178 3.56 4.07 18.60
N ASP A 179 4.47 3.35 17.95
CA ASP A 179 4.24 2.70 16.64
C ASP A 179 3.89 1.20 16.74
N LEU A 180 3.63 0.67 17.93
CA LEU A 180 3.10 -0.68 18.12
C LEU A 180 1.58 -0.73 17.91
N THR A 181 1.07 0.07 16.97
CA THR A 181 -0.34 0.01 16.56
C THR A 181 -0.57 -1.34 15.89
N LEU A 182 -1.62 -2.03 16.33
CA LEU A 182 -2.10 -3.23 15.67
C LEU A 182 -2.46 -2.84 14.23
N LYS A 183 -1.81 -3.45 13.24
CA LYS A 183 -2.11 -3.19 11.82
C LYS A 183 -2.88 -4.37 11.24
N ALA A 184 -4.01 -4.10 10.62
CA ALA A 184 -4.67 -5.03 9.72
C ALA A 184 -4.17 -4.74 8.30
N THR A 185 -3.72 -5.77 7.60
CA THR A 185 -3.39 -5.67 6.17
C THR A 185 -4.54 -6.26 5.38
N ALA A 186 -5.13 -5.46 4.49
CA ALA A 186 -6.04 -5.92 3.47
C ALA A 186 -5.24 -6.19 2.19
N VAL A 187 -5.25 -7.43 1.75
CA VAL A 187 -4.65 -7.92 0.51
C VAL A 187 -5.78 -8.27 -0.44
N ALA A 188 -6.01 -7.45 -1.47
CA ALA A 188 -6.86 -7.86 -2.57
C ALA A 188 -6.06 -8.86 -3.42
N TYR A 189 -6.40 -10.15 -3.34
CA TYR A 189 -5.75 -11.23 -4.09
C TYR A 189 -6.82 -11.98 -4.88
N GLU A 190 -6.80 -11.89 -6.21
CA GLU A 190 -7.63 -12.76 -7.06
C GLU A 190 -6.76 -13.84 -7.69
N ARG A 191 -6.73 -15.02 -7.05
CA ARG A 191 -6.08 -16.23 -7.59
C ARG A 191 -7.00 -16.90 -8.59
N ARG A 192 -6.95 -16.51 -9.87
CA ARG A 192 -7.42 -17.40 -10.94
C ARG A 192 -6.25 -18.15 -11.53
N GLN A 193 -6.25 -19.46 -11.28
CA GLN A 193 -5.32 -20.43 -11.84
C GLN A 193 -5.16 -20.16 -13.34
N ARG A 194 -3.94 -19.78 -13.77
CA ARG A 194 -3.51 -20.03 -15.15
C ARG A 194 -3.45 -21.55 -15.31
N LEU A 195 -4.59 -22.16 -15.60
CA LEU A 195 -4.66 -23.51 -16.13
C LEU A 195 -4.00 -23.46 -17.51
N THR A 196 -2.69 -23.72 -17.54
CA THR A 196 -2.01 -24.21 -18.73
C THR A 196 -2.65 -25.54 -19.12
N LYS A 197 -3.62 -25.50 -20.04
CA LYS A 197 -3.99 -26.67 -20.83
C LYS A 197 -2.96 -26.78 -21.96
N HIS A 198 -2.02 -27.69 -21.80
CA HIS A 198 -1.44 -28.43 -22.92
C HIS A 198 -2.16 -29.77 -23.02
#